data_AF-A0A7J5C3C2-F1
#
_entry.id   AF-A0A7J5C3C2-F1
#
_cell.length_a   1.000
_cell.length_b   1.000
_cell.length_c   1.000
_cell.angle_alpha   90.00
_cell.angle_beta   90.00
_cell.angle_gamma   90.00
#
_symmetry.space_group_name_H-M   'P 1'
#
loop_
_entity.id
_entity.type
_entity.pdbx_description
1 polymer ?
#
loop_
_entity_poly.entity_id
_entity_poly.type
_entity_poly.pdbx_seq_one_letter_code
_entity_poly.pdbx_strand_id
1 'polypeptide(L)'
;MSLYWDWQYVLVEAGPEQALTWRSGHMRGDGSLPDLFFPADRSWLVSALWDDTWTCVGGPDRLIDTLQRDPLATARRVTPDQDALPPGLTRE
;
A
#
# COMPACT_ATOMS: atom_id res chain seq x y z
N MET A 1 1.19 16.76 -9.72
CA MET A 1 0.88 15.34 -9.49
C MET A 1 -0.33 15.30 -8.60
N SER A 2 -1.48 14.92 -9.12
CA SER A 2 -2.56 14.44 -8.26
C SER A 2 -2.38 12.94 -8.06
N LEU A 3 -2.54 12.51 -6.80
CA LEU A 3 -2.80 11.12 -6.50
C LEU A 3 -4.27 10.82 -6.83
N TYR A 4 -4.61 9.53 -6.94
CA TYR A 4 -5.93 8.96 -7.24
C TYR A 4 -7.11 9.94 -6.99
N TRP A 5 -7.89 10.22 -8.03
CA TRP A 5 -9.12 11.03 -8.00
C TRP A 5 -8.99 12.50 -7.52
N ASP A 6 -7.81 13.11 -7.58
CA ASP A 6 -7.56 14.50 -7.16
C ASP A 6 -7.86 14.78 -5.67
N TRP A 7 -7.86 13.73 -4.84
CA TRP A 7 -8.11 13.86 -3.41
C TRP A 7 -6.99 14.61 -2.67
N GLN A 8 -7.37 15.34 -1.62
CA GLN A 8 -6.42 15.99 -0.72
C GLN A 8 -5.98 14.99 0.35
N TYR A 9 -4.75 14.49 0.24
CA TYR A 9 -4.17 13.56 1.21
C TYR A 9 -3.50 14.35 2.35
N VAL A 10 -3.73 13.91 3.59
CA VAL A 10 -3.02 14.42 4.78
C VAL A 10 -2.14 13.31 5.32
N LEU A 11 -0.86 13.62 5.58
CA LEU A 11 0.05 12.72 6.27
C LEU A 11 -0.03 12.99 7.77
N VAL A 12 -0.36 11.96 8.55
CA VAL A 12 -0.40 12.01 10.00
C VAL A 12 0.68 11.07 10.53
N GLU A 13 1.51 11.55 11.46
CA GLU A 13 2.49 10.72 12.14
C GLU A 13 1.79 9.93 13.27
N ALA A 14 2.01 8.61 13.30
CA ALA A 14 1.55 7.74 14.38
C ALA A 14 2.60 6.72 14.76
N GLY A 15 2.64 6.40 16.05
CA GLY A 15 3.25 5.18 16.54
C GLY A 15 2.42 3.94 16.18
N PRO A 16 2.98 2.72 16.36
CA PRO A 16 2.30 1.47 16.04
C PRO A 16 0.91 1.33 16.69
N GLU A 17 0.79 1.68 17.97
CA GLU A 17 -0.49 1.60 18.69
C GLU A 17 -1.55 2.55 18.12
N GLN A 18 -1.15 3.75 17.72
CA GLN A 18 -2.07 4.74 17.14
C GLN A 18 -2.51 4.31 15.75
N ALA A 19 -1.56 3.87 14.90
CA ALA A 19 -1.84 3.41 13.54
C ALA A 19 -2.88 2.27 13.54
N LEU A 20 -2.80 1.37 14.53
CA LEU A 20 -3.74 0.25 14.70
C LEU A 20 -5.20 0.65 14.93
N THR A 21 -5.48 1.90 15.33
CA THR A 21 -6.84 2.36 15.67
C THR A 21 -7.51 3.19 14.58
N TRP A 22 -6.77 3.60 13.55
CA TRP A 22 -7.20 4.64 12.60
C TRP A 22 -8.28 4.21 11.60
N ARG A 23 -8.55 2.91 11.46
CA ARG A 23 -9.59 2.38 10.58
C ARG A 23 -10.84 1.87 11.31
N SER A 24 -11.06 2.33 12.53
CA SER A 24 -12.36 2.15 13.21
C SER A 24 -13.49 2.80 12.37
N GLY A 25 -14.35 1.99 11.74
CA GLY A 25 -15.52 2.48 10.97
C GLY A 25 -15.30 2.75 9.46
N HIS A 26 -14.28 2.14 8.83
CA HIS A 26 -14.01 2.32 7.39
C HIS A 26 -14.97 1.50 6.50
N MET A 27 -15.25 1.96 5.27
CA MET A 27 -16.16 1.31 4.30
C MET A 27 -15.74 -0.11 3.86
N ARG A 28 -14.50 -0.53 4.16
CA ARG A 28 -13.98 -1.88 3.90
C ARG A 28 -14.15 -2.86 5.07
N GLY A 29 -14.79 -2.42 6.16
CA GLY A 29 -14.92 -3.19 7.40
C GLY A 29 -13.83 -2.88 8.41
N ASP A 30 -13.79 -3.67 9.48
CA ASP A 30 -12.83 -3.53 10.57
C ASP A 30 -11.41 -3.89 10.09
N GLY A 31 -10.49 -2.95 10.23
CA GLY A 31 -9.08 -3.13 9.92
C GLY A 31 -8.24 -2.11 10.68
N SER A 32 -6.96 -2.40 10.88
CA SER A 32 -6.09 -1.61 11.75
C SER A 32 -4.99 -0.84 11.01
N LEU A 33 -4.93 -0.86 9.68
CA LEU A 33 -3.78 -0.28 8.96
C LEU A 33 -4.18 0.92 8.10
N PRO A 34 -3.36 2.00 8.08
CA PRO A 34 -3.60 3.18 7.24
C PRO A 34 -3.42 2.87 5.75
N ASP A 35 -4.02 3.71 4.89
CA ASP A 35 -3.91 3.61 3.42
C ASP A 35 -2.49 3.82 2.90
N LEU A 36 -1.65 4.50 3.70
CA LEU A 36 -0.25 4.74 3.43
C LEU A 36 0.52 4.76 4.75
N PHE A 37 1.61 3.99 4.85
CA PHE A 37 2.59 4.15 5.91
C PHE A 37 4.01 3.97 5.38
N PHE A 38 4.95 4.64 6.04
CA PHE A 38 6.37 4.60 5.75
C PHE A 38 7.16 4.86 7.04
N PRO A 39 8.39 4.33 7.16
CA PRO A 39 9.27 4.63 8.29
C PRO A 39 9.69 6.10 8.29
N ALA A 40 10.16 6.61 9.43
CA ALA A 40 10.58 8.01 9.57
C ALA A 40 11.64 8.45 8.54
N ASP A 41 12.50 7.52 8.11
CA ASP A 41 13.53 7.75 7.10
C ASP A 41 13.01 7.71 5.64
N ARG A 42 11.72 7.42 5.43
CA ARG A 42 11.05 7.32 4.13
C ARG A 42 11.71 6.32 3.18
N SER A 43 12.40 5.32 3.73
CA SER A 43 13.15 4.35 2.93
C SER A 43 12.26 3.41 2.11
N TRP A 44 10.99 3.23 2.48
CA TRP A 44 9.99 2.45 1.75
C TRP A 44 8.58 2.94 2.08
N LEU A 45 7.57 2.47 1.38
CA LEU A 45 6.17 2.72 1.68
C LEU A 45 5.32 1.49 1.39
N VAL A 46 4.20 1.40 2.09
CA VAL A 46 3.12 0.47 1.79
C VAL A 46 1.86 1.29 1.57
N SER A 47 1.15 1.05 0.48
CA SER A 47 -0.17 1.64 0.23
C SER A 47 -1.24 0.59 -0.05
N ALA A 48 -2.41 0.79 0.56
CA ALA A 48 -3.58 -0.06 0.39
C ALA A 48 -4.82 0.81 0.20
N LEU A 49 -5.29 0.97 -1.04
CA LEU A 49 -6.49 1.76 -1.30
C LEU A 49 -7.75 1.02 -0.87
N TRP A 50 -8.82 1.80 -0.69
CA TRP A 50 -10.15 1.40 -0.27
C TRP A 50 -10.89 0.46 -1.26
N ASP A 51 -10.37 0.23 -2.46
CA ASP A 51 -10.90 -0.67 -3.49
C ASP A 51 -9.87 -1.73 -3.97
N ASP A 52 -8.62 -1.68 -3.50
CA ASP A 52 -7.58 -2.62 -3.92
C ASP A 52 -7.66 -3.98 -3.22
N THR A 53 -7.78 -5.09 -3.94
CA THR A 53 -7.57 -6.44 -3.37
C THR A 53 -6.08 -6.75 -3.14
N TRP A 54 -5.19 -5.83 -3.52
CA TRP A 54 -3.74 -5.95 -3.42
C TRP A 54 -3.15 -4.80 -2.62
N THR A 55 -1.97 -5.01 -2.06
CA THR A 55 -1.21 -3.96 -1.37
C THR A 55 0.01 -3.60 -2.20
N CYS A 56 0.21 -2.32 -2.46
CA CYS A 56 1.40 -1.84 -3.18
C CYS A 56 2.53 -1.60 -2.18
N VAL A 57 3.74 -2.02 -2.55
CA VAL A 57 4.95 -1.75 -1.76
C VAL A 57 5.98 -1.07 -2.65
N GLY A 58 6.44 0.11 -2.23
CA GLY A 58 7.50 0.86 -2.90
C GLY A 58 8.75 0.89 -2.02
N GLY A 59 9.93 0.69 -2.60
CA GLY A 59 11.18 0.72 -1.84
C GLY A 59 12.38 0.24 -2.65
N PRO A 60 13.52 0.00 -1.98
CA PRO A 60 14.76 -0.41 -2.64
C PRO A 60 14.66 -1.84 -3.17
N ASP A 61 15.43 -2.17 -4.21
CA ASP A 61 15.42 -3.50 -4.85
C ASP A 61 15.52 -4.65 -3.85
N ARG A 62 16.41 -4.55 -2.85
CA ARG A 62 16.57 -5.58 -1.81
C ARG A 62 15.26 -5.92 -1.08
N LEU A 63 14.39 -4.94 -0.85
CA LEU A 63 13.10 -5.12 -0.17
C LEU A 63 12.14 -5.86 -1.11
N ILE A 64 12.03 -5.38 -2.34
CA ILE A 64 11.15 -5.95 -3.37
C ILE A 64 11.56 -7.39 -3.69
N ASP A 65 12.84 -7.64 -3.88
CA ASP A 65 13.39 -8.97 -4.15
C ASP A 65 13.18 -9.93 -2.96
N THR A 66 13.11 -9.41 -1.74
CA THR A 66 12.79 -10.23 -0.55
C THR A 66 11.33 -10.62 -0.55
N LEU A 67 10.41 -9.67 -0.81
CA LEU A 67 8.97 -9.94 -0.91
C LEU A 67 8.65 -10.91 -2.06
N GLN A 68 9.32 -10.80 -3.21
CA GLN A 68 9.13 -11.73 -4.33
C GLN A 68 9.58 -13.15 -4.03
N ARG A 69 10.51 -13.34 -3.09
CA ARG A 69 11.02 -14.67 -2.69
C ARG A 69 10.26 -15.27 -1.51
N ASP A 70 9.43 -14.50 -0.82
CA ASP A 70 8.65 -14.97 0.31
C ASP A 70 7.44 -15.78 -0.19
N PRO A 71 7.36 -17.09 0.11
CA PRO A 71 6.25 -17.93 -0.36
C PRO A 71 4.90 -17.55 0.26
N LEU A 72 4.88 -16.79 1.36
CA LEU A 72 3.65 -16.28 1.97
C LEU A 72 3.17 -15.00 1.28
N ALA A 73 4.08 -14.25 0.64
CA ALA A 73 3.75 -13.08 -0.13
C ALA A 73 3.46 -13.47 -1.58
N THR A 74 2.18 -13.48 -1.98
CA THR A 74 1.86 -13.51 -3.41
C THR A 74 2.22 -12.16 -4.00
N ALA A 75 3.46 -12.01 -4.49
CA ALA A 75 4.02 -10.72 -4.91
C ALA A 75 4.33 -10.67 -6.41
N ARG A 76 3.98 -9.54 -7.04
CA ARG A 76 4.34 -9.22 -8.43
C ARG A 76 5.08 -7.88 -8.46
N ARG A 77 6.29 -7.86 -9.02
CA ARG A 77 7.02 -6.61 -9.27
C ARG A 77 6.46 -5.92 -10.51
N VAL A 78 6.31 -4.59 -10.41
CA VAL A 78 5.81 -3.72 -11.48
C VAL A 78 6.74 -2.50 -11.58
N THR A 79 7.16 -2.16 -12.78
CA THR A 79 7.92 -0.93 -13.07
C THR A 79 6.98 0.20 -13.50
N PRO A 80 7.39 1.49 -13.46
CA PRO A 80 6.51 2.61 -13.80
C PRO A 80 5.91 2.58 -15.23
N ASP A 81 6.58 1.91 -16.16
CA ASP A 81 6.16 1.69 -17.54
C ASP A 81 5.25 0.46 -17.72
N GLN A 82 5.11 -0.35 -16.68
CA GLN A 82 4.29 -1.56 -16.71
C GLN A 82 2.89 -1.30 -16.18
N ASP A 83 1.97 -2.10 -16.72
CA ASP A 83 0.62 -2.16 -16.20
C ASP A 83 0.61 -2.68 -14.75
N ALA A 84 0.15 -1.83 -13.82
CA ALA A 84 -0.02 -2.14 -12.41
C ALA A 84 -1.30 -2.93 -12.08
N LEU A 85 -2.12 -3.30 -13.08
CA LEU A 85 -3.32 -4.12 -12.88
C LEU A 85 -2.98 -5.41 -12.12
N PRO A 86 -3.61 -5.67 -10.97
CA PRO A 86 -3.30 -6.87 -10.23
C PRO A 86 -3.67 -8.15 -10.98
N PRO A 87 -2.92 -9.25 -10.79
CA PRO A 87 -3.25 -10.55 -11.38
C PRO A 87 -4.70 -10.98 -11.12
N GLY A 88 -5.40 -11.40 -12.18
CA GLY A 88 -6.78 -11.88 -12.09
C GLY A 88 -7.86 -10.80 -12.11
N LEU A 89 -7.49 -9.53 -12.26
CA LEU A 89 -8.44 -8.41 -12.43
C LEU A 89 -8.47 -7.92 -13.89
N THR A 90 -9.59 -7.33 -14.28
CA THR A 90 -9.78 -6.64 -15.57
C THR A 90 -10.09 -5.16 -15.32
N ARG A 91 -9.61 -4.27 -16.20
CA ARG A 91 -10.11 -2.90 -16.23
C ARG A 91 -11.44 -2.91 -16.97
N GLU A 92 -12.51 -2.46 -16.31
CA GLU A 92 -13.79 -2.16 -16.97
C GLU A 92 -13.72 -0.82 -17.73
#